data_AF-A0A182NQW4-F1
#
_entry.id   AF-A0A182NQW4-F1
#
_cell.length_a   1.000
_cell.length_b   1.000
_cell.length_c   1.000
_cell.angle_alpha   90.00
_cell.angle_beta   90.00
_cell.angle_gamma   90.00
#
_symmetry.space_group_name_H-M   'P 1'
#
loop_
_entity.id
_entity.type
_entity.pdbx_description
1 polymer ?
#
loop_
_entity_poly.entity_id
_entity_poly.type
_entity_poly.pdbx_seq_one_letter_code
_entity_poly.pdbx_strand_id
1 'polypeptide(L)'
;MLRSLVFAGALSIWWSSALAMECPLCVGVDECNTNQTIPKFACTGAIANQTVVLLSTFYKNLTEYTGTNTQYSCVEVNFRPVGALNDTFAVKGCSSGSRSVCGQPTYDFNGNLTCNSYYGSTGNNLDRRSFTSVLLSMAVIIGTFVIAS
;
A
#
# COMPACT_ATOMS: atom_id res chain seq x y z
N MET A 1 -65.29 7.40 -1.58
CA MET A 1 -64.25 6.48 -2.04
C MET A 1 -62.95 7.26 -2.17
N LEU A 2 -61.93 6.77 -1.48
CA LEU A 2 -60.57 7.27 -1.38
C LEU A 2 -59.87 7.23 -2.76
N ARG A 3 -59.09 8.25 -3.11
CA ARG A 3 -57.70 8.10 -3.61
C ARG A 3 -57.08 9.44 -4.00
N SER A 4 -56.30 9.98 -3.07
CA SER A 4 -55.23 10.93 -3.31
C SER A 4 -54.22 10.33 -4.30
N LEU A 5 -53.92 11.02 -5.40
CA LEU A 5 -52.76 10.72 -6.23
C LEU A 5 -51.65 11.71 -5.87
N VAL A 6 -50.71 11.15 -5.12
CA VAL A 6 -49.49 11.75 -4.61
C VAL A 6 -48.58 12.14 -5.77
N PHE A 7 -48.13 13.40 -5.74
CA PHE A 7 -46.95 13.88 -6.44
C PHE A 7 -45.75 12.98 -6.11
N ALA A 8 -45.37 12.09 -7.02
CA ALA A 8 -44.08 11.40 -6.95
C ALA A 8 -43.13 12.13 -7.92
N GLY A 9 -42.46 13.15 -7.38
CA GLY A 9 -41.33 13.78 -8.04
C GLY A 9 -40.29 12.71 -8.34
N ALA A 10 -39.99 12.50 -9.61
CA ALA A 10 -38.82 11.77 -10.05
C ALA A 10 -37.58 12.61 -9.71
N LEU A 11 -37.21 12.63 -8.44
CA LEU A 11 -35.83 12.89 -8.02
C LEU A 11 -35.04 11.67 -8.46
N SER A 12 -34.62 11.70 -9.72
CA SER A 12 -33.50 10.92 -10.24
C SER A 12 -32.26 11.31 -9.44
N ILE A 13 -32.10 10.70 -8.27
CA ILE A 13 -30.85 10.73 -7.52
C ILE A 13 -29.91 9.87 -8.37
N TRP A 14 -29.18 10.50 -9.27
CA TRP A 14 -27.93 9.97 -9.77
C TRP A 14 -27.04 9.79 -8.54
N TRP A 15 -27.13 8.63 -7.89
CA TRP A 15 -26.03 8.14 -7.09
C TRP A 15 -24.91 7.82 -8.07
N SER A 16 -24.14 8.84 -8.41
CA SER A 16 -22.74 8.66 -8.73
C SER A 16 -22.08 8.12 -7.47
N SER A 17 -22.24 6.83 -7.21
CA SER A 17 -21.35 6.10 -6.30
C SER A 17 -19.99 6.10 -6.96
N ALA A 18 -19.24 7.20 -6.76
CA ALA A 18 -17.80 7.15 -6.86
C ALA A 18 -17.38 5.97 -6.00
N LEU A 19 -16.98 4.87 -6.65
CA LEU A 19 -16.57 3.64 -5.99
C LEU A 19 -15.44 4.03 -5.03
N ALA A 20 -15.75 4.13 -3.74
CA ALA A 20 -14.77 4.43 -2.72
C ALA A 20 -13.75 3.28 -2.76
N MET A 21 -12.48 3.61 -2.92
CA MET A 21 -11.43 2.61 -2.95
C MET A 21 -11.42 1.84 -1.63
N GLU A 22 -11.40 0.51 -1.69
CA GLU A 22 -11.36 -0.34 -0.49
C GLU A 22 -10.00 -1.02 -0.36
N CYS A 23 -9.43 -0.99 0.84
CA CYS A 23 -8.14 -1.62 1.14
C CYS A 23 -8.24 -2.55 2.36
N PRO A 24 -7.42 -3.61 2.42
CA PRO A 24 -7.26 -4.39 3.65
C PRO A 24 -6.74 -3.48 4.76
N LEU A 25 -7.34 -3.57 5.95
CA LEU A 25 -6.91 -2.84 7.14
C LEU A 25 -6.51 -3.81 8.24
N CYS A 26 -5.26 -3.75 8.66
CA CYS A 26 -4.74 -4.50 9.79
C CYS A 26 -3.52 -3.78 10.37
N VAL A 27 -3.28 -4.00 11.66
CA VAL A 27 -2.12 -3.47 12.39
C VAL A 27 -1.62 -4.57 13.29
N GLY A 28 -0.35 -4.93 13.17
CA GLY A 28 0.25 -6.06 13.88
C GLY A 28 0.51 -7.26 12.97
N VAL A 29 1.54 -8.03 13.31
CA VAL A 29 2.02 -9.16 12.49
C VAL A 29 0.98 -10.28 12.44
N ASP A 30 0.33 -10.55 13.56
CA ASP A 30 -0.69 -11.59 13.66
C ASP A 30 -1.95 -11.19 12.90
N GLU A 31 -2.40 -9.94 13.01
CA GLU A 31 -3.58 -9.40 12.33
C GLU A 31 -3.36 -9.24 10.81
N CYS A 32 -2.13 -8.95 10.39
CA CYS A 32 -1.75 -8.81 8.98
C CYS A 32 -1.27 -10.10 8.31
N ASN A 33 -1.37 -11.23 9.01
CA ASN A 33 -0.94 -12.52 8.48
C ASN A 33 -1.70 -12.88 7.19
N THR A 34 -0.99 -13.38 6.18
CA THR A 34 -1.54 -13.76 4.87
C THR A 34 -2.45 -15.00 4.94
N ASN A 35 -2.39 -15.77 6.02
CA ASN A 35 -3.17 -17.00 6.19
C ASN A 35 -4.61 -16.77 6.66
N GLN A 36 -5.01 -15.52 6.91
CA GLN A 36 -6.37 -15.17 7.32
C GLN A 36 -7.00 -14.13 6.42
N THR A 37 -8.33 -14.10 6.41
CA THR A 37 -9.09 -13.10 5.66
C THR A 37 -9.01 -11.75 6.38
N ILE A 38 -8.24 -10.82 5.80
CA ILE A 38 -8.12 -9.45 6.32
C ILE A 38 -9.35 -8.64 5.87
N PRO A 39 -10.07 -7.99 6.80
CA PRO A 39 -11.22 -7.17 6.44
C PRO A 39 -10.79 -5.97 5.58
N LYS A 40 -11.62 -5.65 4.59
CA LYS A 40 -11.44 -4.46 3.74
C LYS A 40 -12.34 -3.33 4.20
N PHE A 41 -11.82 -2.12 4.18
CA PHE A 41 -12.56 -0.90 4.52
C PHE A 41 -12.43 0.13 3.42
N ALA A 42 -13.50 0.90 3.22
CA ALA A 42 -13.47 2.05 2.33
C ALA A 42 -12.43 3.08 2.82
N CYS A 43 -11.53 3.48 1.94
CA CYS A 43 -10.53 4.50 2.22
C CYS A 43 -11.21 5.84 2.48
N THR A 44 -10.98 6.35 3.68
CA THR A 44 -11.39 7.68 4.10
C THR A 44 -10.15 8.43 4.59
N GLY A 45 -10.26 9.76 4.72
CA GLY A 45 -9.18 10.55 5.26
C GLY A 45 -8.77 10.12 6.68
N ALA A 46 -9.71 9.59 7.47
CA ALA A 46 -9.44 9.06 8.80
C ALA A 46 -8.59 7.78 8.75
N ILE A 47 -8.96 6.80 7.92
CA ILE A 47 -8.22 5.55 7.77
C ILE A 47 -6.83 5.82 7.19
N ALA A 48 -6.74 6.68 6.16
CA ALA A 48 -5.46 7.08 5.58
C ALA A 48 -4.55 7.75 6.61
N ASN A 49 -5.08 8.65 7.43
CA ASN A 49 -4.30 9.30 8.48
C ASN A 49 -3.81 8.30 9.53
N GLN A 50 -4.67 7.38 9.99
CA GLN A 50 -4.27 6.34 10.95
C GLN A 50 -3.14 5.45 10.41
N THR A 51 -3.26 4.96 9.18
CA THR A 51 -2.22 4.14 8.55
C THR A 51 -0.93 4.94 8.41
N VAL A 52 -0.99 6.17 7.92
CA VAL A 52 0.20 7.01 7.70
C VAL A 52 0.90 7.39 9.01
N VAL A 53 0.15 7.61 10.10
CA VAL A 53 0.73 7.82 11.44
C VAL A 53 1.54 6.60 11.87
N LEU A 54 1.07 5.38 11.65
CA LEU A 54 1.84 4.17 11.97
C LEU A 54 3.12 4.08 11.11
N LEU A 55 3.02 4.44 9.83
CA LEU A 55 4.15 4.46 8.90
C LEU A 55 5.20 5.52 9.22
N SER A 56 4.86 6.55 9.99
CA SER A 56 5.81 7.59 10.44
C SER A 56 6.95 7.03 11.30
N THR A 57 6.80 5.81 11.81
CA THR A 57 7.87 5.05 12.47
C THR A 57 9.06 4.80 11.54
N PHE A 58 8.82 4.60 10.25
CA PHE A 58 9.86 4.22 9.28
C PHE A 58 10.11 5.28 8.21
N TYR A 59 9.08 6.03 7.83
CA TYR A 59 9.14 6.98 6.72
C TYR A 59 9.11 8.44 7.19
N LYS A 60 9.83 9.29 6.46
CA LYS A 60 9.89 10.74 6.63
C LYS A 60 8.89 11.42 5.68
N ASN A 61 8.55 12.68 5.97
CA ASN A 61 7.76 13.56 5.10
C ASN A 61 6.38 13.01 4.67
N LEU A 62 5.66 12.41 5.60
CA LEU A 62 4.39 11.75 5.30
C LEU A 62 3.15 12.67 5.23
N THR A 63 3.30 13.98 5.45
CA THR A 63 2.17 14.91 5.55
C THR A 63 1.30 14.92 4.29
N GLU A 64 1.88 14.81 3.10
CA GLU A 64 1.14 14.79 1.82
C GLU A 64 0.28 13.52 1.63
N TYR A 65 0.54 12.47 2.43
CA TYR A 65 -0.19 11.21 2.39
C TYR A 65 -1.33 11.13 3.41
N THR A 66 -1.40 12.12 4.29
CA THR A 66 -2.53 12.32 5.20
C THR A 66 -3.59 13.18 4.51
N GLY A 67 -4.87 12.91 4.77
CA GLY A 67 -5.95 13.84 4.42
C GLY A 67 -7.05 13.30 3.50
N THR A 68 -7.88 14.24 3.04
CA THR A 68 -9.14 14.00 2.34
C THR A 68 -9.01 14.17 0.82
N ASN A 69 -7.88 13.76 0.23
CA ASN A 69 -7.84 13.74 -1.24
C ASN A 69 -8.86 12.74 -1.78
N THR A 70 -9.32 13.00 -3.00
CA THR A 70 -10.21 12.09 -3.72
C THR A 70 -9.49 10.85 -4.25
N GLN A 71 -8.15 10.82 -4.16
CA GLN A 71 -7.30 9.73 -4.60
C GLN A 71 -6.67 9.04 -3.40
N TYR A 72 -6.87 7.73 -3.33
CA TYR A 72 -6.32 6.84 -2.32
C TYR A 72 -5.51 5.73 -3.01
N SER A 73 -4.60 5.14 -2.25
CA SER A 73 -3.89 3.90 -2.61
C SER A 73 -3.84 2.96 -1.41
N CYS A 74 -3.75 1.65 -1.66
CA CYS A 74 -3.51 0.68 -0.60
C CYS A 74 -2.01 0.57 -0.38
N VAL A 75 -1.61 0.43 0.89
CA VAL A 75 -0.22 0.27 1.30
C VAL A 75 -0.10 -0.91 2.24
N GLU A 76 0.95 -1.70 2.07
CA GLU A 76 1.31 -2.84 2.91
C GLU A 76 2.78 -2.70 3.30
N VAL A 77 3.07 -2.64 4.61
CA VAL A 77 4.43 -2.46 5.13
C VAL A 77 4.71 -3.49 6.18
N ASN A 78 5.82 -4.21 6.01
CA ASN A 78 6.33 -5.18 6.97
C ASN A 78 7.78 -4.83 7.31
N PHE A 79 8.15 -4.98 8.57
CA PHE A 79 9.52 -4.79 9.03
C PHE A 79 10.01 -6.00 9.82
N ARG A 80 11.23 -6.43 9.48
CA ARG A 80 11.96 -7.48 10.17
C ARG A 80 13.31 -6.96 10.65
N PRO A 81 13.57 -6.91 11.96
CA PRO A 81 14.86 -6.48 12.47
C PRO A 81 15.95 -7.51 12.13
N VAL A 82 17.20 -7.06 12.04
CA VAL A 82 18.34 -7.96 11.79
C VAL A 82 18.42 -9.02 12.89
N GLY A 83 18.58 -10.28 12.49
CA GLY A 83 18.67 -11.43 13.41
C GLY A 83 17.34 -12.01 13.85
N ALA A 84 16.20 -11.38 13.52
CA ALA A 84 14.89 -11.98 13.76
C ALA A 84 14.49 -12.94 12.62
N LEU A 85 13.81 -14.03 13.00
CA LEU A 85 13.26 -15.00 12.04
C LEU A 85 11.95 -14.50 11.41
N ASN A 86 11.16 -13.76 12.19
CA ASN A 86 9.82 -13.29 11.83
C ASN A 86 9.76 -11.76 11.81
N ASP A 87 8.78 -11.22 11.08
CA ASP A 87 8.48 -9.79 11.07
C ASP A 87 8.01 -9.37 12.47
N THR A 88 8.33 -8.15 12.89
CA THR A 88 7.94 -7.60 14.20
C THR A 88 6.96 -6.44 14.07
N PHE A 89 6.74 -5.96 12.84
CA PHE A 89 5.78 -4.93 12.52
C PHE A 89 5.17 -5.26 11.17
N ALA A 90 3.86 -5.15 11.08
CA ALA A 90 3.10 -5.25 9.85
C ALA A 90 1.92 -4.28 9.91
N VAL A 91 1.64 -3.60 8.81
CA VAL A 91 0.46 -2.76 8.67
C VAL A 91 -0.03 -2.83 7.23
N LYS A 92 -1.35 -2.92 7.06
CA LYS A 92 -2.02 -2.71 5.78
C LYS A 92 -3.08 -1.66 5.96
N GLY A 93 -3.25 -0.80 4.97
CA GLY A 93 -4.28 0.24 5.04
C GLY A 93 -4.27 1.15 3.82
N CYS A 94 -4.78 2.35 4.02
CA CYS A 94 -4.89 3.35 2.96
C CYS A 94 -3.82 4.43 3.12
N SER A 95 -3.41 5.04 2.01
CA SER A 95 -2.73 6.32 2.00
C SER A 95 -3.39 7.26 1.01
N SER A 96 -3.33 8.56 1.26
CA SER A 96 -3.90 9.58 0.38
C SER A 96 -2.85 10.09 -0.62
N GLY A 97 -3.30 10.64 -1.74
CA GLY A 97 -2.44 11.30 -2.72
C GLY A 97 -2.18 10.47 -3.97
N SER A 98 -1.46 11.08 -4.93
CA SER A 98 -1.16 10.51 -6.24
C SER A 98 0.20 9.80 -6.31
N ARG A 99 0.95 9.84 -5.21
CA ARG A 99 2.26 9.19 -5.06
C ARG A 99 2.15 8.02 -4.10
N SER A 100 3.12 7.12 -4.14
CA SER A 100 3.23 6.01 -3.19
C SER A 100 4.00 6.43 -1.94
N VAL A 101 3.55 6.02 -0.76
CA VAL A 101 4.30 6.17 0.50
C VAL A 101 5.62 5.41 0.45
N CYS A 102 5.68 4.27 -0.27
CA CYS A 102 6.87 3.43 -0.36
C CYS A 102 8.07 4.11 -1.05
N GLY A 103 7.84 5.21 -1.78
CA GLY A 103 8.90 6.00 -2.40
C GLY A 103 9.49 7.07 -1.48
N GLN A 104 8.96 7.24 -0.27
CA GLN A 104 9.44 8.27 0.65
C GLN A 104 10.74 7.86 1.33
N PRO A 105 11.59 8.84 1.70
CA PRO A 105 12.82 8.54 2.41
C PRO A 105 12.52 7.97 3.79
N THR A 106 13.36 7.05 4.25
CA THR A 106 13.21 6.41 5.55
C THR A 106 14.14 6.99 6.61
N TYR A 107 13.85 6.71 7.88
CA TYR A 107 14.84 6.79 8.96
C TYR A 107 15.85 5.65 8.85
N ASP A 108 17.01 5.82 9.50
CA ASP A 108 17.97 4.72 9.62
C ASP A 108 17.42 3.67 10.58
N PHE A 109 17.37 2.42 10.12
CA PHE A 109 16.94 1.28 10.92
C PHE A 109 17.80 0.06 10.60
N ASN A 110 17.95 -0.83 11.59
CA ASN A 110 18.69 -2.07 11.42
C ASN A 110 17.74 -3.23 11.14
N GLY A 111 17.40 -3.44 9.86
CA GLY A 111 16.47 -4.49 9.45
C GLY A 111 16.10 -4.41 7.98
N ASN A 112 15.19 -5.28 7.59
CA ASN A 112 14.58 -5.28 6.27
C ASN A 112 13.17 -4.68 6.36
N LEU A 113 12.94 -3.58 5.63
CA LEU A 113 11.63 -2.96 5.47
C LEU A 113 11.09 -3.29 4.09
N THR A 114 9.95 -3.97 4.03
CA THR A 114 9.24 -4.26 2.78
C THR A 114 8.03 -3.36 2.69
N CYS A 115 7.85 -2.68 1.56
CA CYS A 115 6.70 -1.82 1.30
C CYS A 115 6.13 -2.10 -0.09
N ASN A 116 4.83 -2.32 -0.13
CA ASN A 116 4.07 -2.46 -1.36
C ASN A 116 2.94 -1.43 -1.40
N SER A 117 2.69 -0.86 -2.57
CA SER A 117 1.57 0.07 -2.78
C SER A 117 0.88 -0.22 -4.10
N TYR A 118 -0.45 -0.23 -4.10
CA TYR A 118 -1.24 -0.48 -5.30
C TYR A 118 -2.53 0.34 -5.33
N TYR A 119 -3.06 0.55 -6.53
CA TYR A 119 -4.32 1.24 -6.78
C TYR A 119 -5.40 0.19 -7.14
N GLY A 120 -6.49 0.12 -6.35
CA GLY A 120 -7.62 -0.79 -6.59
C GLY A 120 -7.93 -1.81 -5.48
N SER A 121 -9.14 -2.38 -5.50
CA SER A 121 -9.68 -3.33 -4.49
C SER A 121 -9.05 -4.73 -4.52
N THR A 122 -8.23 -5.03 -5.53
CA THR A 122 -7.67 -6.37 -5.76
C THR A 122 -6.15 -6.35 -5.65
N GLY A 123 -5.66 -6.20 -4.41
CA GLY A 123 -4.35 -6.69 -4.03
C GLY A 123 -4.37 -8.23 -4.07
N ASN A 124 -4.35 -8.82 -5.26
CA ASN A 124 -3.94 -10.21 -5.38
C ASN A 124 -2.47 -10.24 -4.94
N ASN A 125 -2.16 -11.08 -3.95
CA ASN A 125 -0.81 -11.39 -3.47
C ASN A 125 0.02 -12.09 -4.57
N LEU A 126 0.26 -11.40 -5.68
CA LEU A 126 0.90 -11.90 -6.89
C LEU A 126 1.57 -10.72 -7.60
N ASP A 127 2.55 -10.09 -6.94
CA ASP A 127 3.83 -9.95 -7.59
C ASP A 127 4.92 -9.60 -6.58
N ARG A 128 5.77 -10.59 -6.36
CA ARG A 128 7.04 -10.52 -5.65
C ARG A 128 7.99 -9.67 -6.50
N ARG A 129 7.79 -8.36 -6.55
CA ARG A 129 8.84 -7.43 -7.00
C ARG A 129 9.76 -7.19 -5.83
N SER A 130 10.66 -8.14 -5.62
CA SER A 130 11.93 -7.87 -4.95
C SER A 130 12.50 -6.59 -5.53
N PHE A 131 12.58 -5.53 -4.73
CA PHE A 131 13.49 -4.45 -5.01
C PHE A 131 14.91 -5.05 -4.97
N THR A 132 15.37 -5.54 -6.12
CA THR A 132 16.75 -5.96 -6.33
C THR A 132 17.63 -4.72 -6.33
N SER A 133 17.94 -4.23 -5.15
CA SER A 133 18.89 -3.15 -4.90
C SER A 133 20.21 -3.73 -4.44
N VAL A 134 20.89 -4.58 -5.22
CA VAL A 134 22.24 -5.06 -4.86
C VAL A 134 23.11 -5.33 -6.10
N LEU A 135 24.05 -4.41 -6.32
CA LEU A 135 25.42 -4.59 -6.86
C LEU A 135 25.62 -5.28 -8.22
N LEU A 136 25.79 -4.48 -9.29
CA LEU A 136 26.59 -4.89 -10.45
C LEU A 136 28.02 -4.35 -10.28
N SER A 137 28.81 -5.05 -9.47
CA SER A 137 30.26 -4.85 -9.37
C SER A 137 30.97 -5.57 -10.51
N MET A 138 32.07 -4.94 -10.94
CA MET A 138 32.95 -5.25 -12.06
C MET A 138 33.37 -6.73 -12.22
N ALA A 139 33.48 -7.18 -13.48
CA ALA A 139 34.73 -7.64 -14.11
C ALA A 139 34.43 -8.57 -15.30
N VAL A 140 34.81 -8.19 -16.52
CA VAL A 140 35.22 -9.17 -17.55
C VAL A 140 36.47 -8.65 -18.23
N ILE A 141 37.55 -9.38 -17.98
CA ILE A 141 38.87 -9.26 -18.57
C ILE A 141 38.75 -9.65 -20.04
N ILE A 142 39.11 -8.75 -20.96
CA ILE A 142 39.25 -9.07 -22.38
C ILE A 142 40.60 -9.76 -22.57
N GLY A 143 40.60 -11.09 -22.49
CA GLY A 143 41.72 -11.93 -22.94
C GLY A 143 41.48 -12.38 -24.38
N THR A 144 42.13 -11.74 -25.35
CA THR A 144 42.11 -12.15 -26.75
C THR A 144 43.02 -13.38 -26.93
N PHE A 145 42.43 -14.58 -26.97
CA PHE A 145 43.07 -15.74 -27.60
C PHE A 145 42.47 -15.91 -28.99
N VAL A 146 43.16 -15.37 -30.00
CA VAL A 146 42.94 -15.77 -31.40
C VAL A 146 43.84 -16.98 -31.63
N ILE A 147 43.26 -18.17 -31.49
CA ILE A 147 43.77 -19.37 -32.15
C ILE A 147 42.85 -19.55 -33.36
N ALA A 148 43.36 -19.29 -34.55
CA ALA A 148 42.74 -19.72 -35.79
C ALA A 148 43.78 -20.43 -36.64
N SER A 149 43.38 -21.63 -37.02
CA SER A 149 44.01 -22.73 -37.75
C SER A 149 44.82 -22.39 -38.98
#